data_AF-A0A417WY65-F1
#
_entry.id   AF-A0A417WY65-F1
#
_cell.length_a   1.000
_cell.length_b   1.000
_cell.length_c   1.000
_cell.angle_alpha   90.00
_cell.angle_beta   90.00
_cell.angle_gamma   90.00
#
_symmetry.space_group_name_H-M   'P 1'
#
loop_
_entity.id
_entity.type
_entity.pdbx_description
1 polymer ?
#
loop_
_entity_poly.entity_id
_entity_poly.type
_entity_poly.pdbx_seq_one_letter_code
_entity_poly.pdbx_strand_id
1 'polypeptide(L)'
;MMLQTLKGYKVVYNIKGYDITAGNSQIFPKRHIAEIYKWNYESHPWFHEELIIREADYEGVPLSESIIINGRELIDREHYFGLDACEVGCYITEDLLDELLGMLPPACTRSDCSQIGEPVSHRIAENGFEKPTYATFKKVEAGIWEYCGDCFRGENVCSGIELPYL
;
A
#
# COMPACT_ATOMS: atom_id res chain seq x y z
N MET A 1 26.99 0.01 -5.57
CA MET A 1 26.83 0.69 -4.28
C MET A 1 27.30 -0.23 -3.18
N MET A 2 27.88 0.28 -2.09
CA MET A 2 28.34 -0.55 -0.96
C MET A 2 27.20 -0.75 0.03
N LEU A 3 26.98 -2.00 0.45
CA LEU A 3 26.03 -2.34 1.51
C LEU A 3 26.54 -1.83 2.86
N GLN A 4 25.60 -1.42 3.71
CA GLN A 4 25.86 -0.94 5.06
C GLN A 4 24.82 -1.53 6.01
N THR A 5 25.21 -1.69 7.27
CA THR A 5 24.26 -1.98 8.35
C THR A 5 23.45 -0.71 8.64
N LEU A 6 22.14 -0.78 8.43
CA LEU A 6 21.19 0.31 8.61
C LEU A 6 20.14 -0.05 9.66
N LYS A 7 19.57 0.97 10.29
CA LYS A 7 18.40 0.84 11.16
C LYS A 7 17.13 0.96 10.34
N GLY A 8 16.16 0.10 10.61
CA GLY A 8 14.82 0.17 10.07
C GLY A 8 13.79 -0.36 11.06
N TYR A 9 12.57 -0.58 10.58
CA TYR A 9 11.40 -0.84 11.41
C TYR A 9 10.63 -2.05 10.88
N LYS A 10 10.32 -3.00 11.77
CA LYS A 10 9.42 -4.13 11.50
C LYS A 10 8.08 -3.90 12.18
N VAL A 11 7.00 -4.30 11.51
CA VAL A 11 5.67 -4.35 12.09
C VAL A 11 5.39 -5.80 12.51
N VAL A 12 5.23 -6.01 13.81
CA VAL A 12 5.11 -7.34 14.42
C VAL A 12 3.97 -7.39 15.43
N TYR A 13 3.47 -8.58 15.72
CA TYR A 13 2.60 -8.86 16.87
C TYR A 13 3.21 -10.00 17.68
N ASN A 14 2.84 -10.10 18.95
CA ASN A 14 3.42 -11.11 19.85
C ASN A 14 2.50 -12.31 20.00
N ILE A 15 2.99 -13.50 19.65
CA ILE A 15 2.33 -14.77 19.99
C ILE A 15 3.23 -15.52 20.96
N LYS A 16 2.74 -15.72 22.20
CA LYS A 16 3.40 -16.55 23.23
C LYS A 16 4.88 -16.16 23.47
N GLY A 17 5.20 -14.87 23.44
CA GLY A 17 6.55 -14.36 23.65
C GLY A 17 7.42 -14.31 22.38
N TYR A 18 6.88 -14.68 21.21
CA TYR A 18 7.57 -14.58 19.93
C TYR A 18 6.99 -13.43 19.10
N ASP A 19 7.88 -12.60 18.53
CA ASP A 19 7.49 -11.57 17.59
C ASP A 19 7.28 -12.19 16.20
N ILE A 20 6.05 -12.08 15.69
CA ILE A 20 5.63 -12.55 14.37
C ILE A 20 5.37 -11.34 13.49
N THR A 21 5.85 -11.36 12.25
CA THR A 21 5.67 -10.25 11.30
C THR A 21 4.24 -10.21 10.78
N ALA A 22 3.65 -9.02 10.72
CA ALA A 22 2.34 -8.81 10.10
C ALA A 22 2.49 -8.88 8.58
N GLY A 23 1.96 -9.94 7.95
CA GLY A 23 2.10 -10.14 6.51
C GLY A 23 3.55 -10.35 6.08
N ASN A 24 4.12 -9.35 5.39
CA ASN A 24 5.49 -9.40 4.92
C ASN A 24 6.51 -9.19 6.07
N SER A 25 7.63 -9.92 6.00
CA SER A 25 8.76 -9.82 6.94
C SER A 25 9.73 -8.67 6.65
N GLN A 26 9.33 -7.77 5.75
CA GLN A 26 10.10 -6.62 5.31
C GLN A 26 10.49 -5.69 6.46
N ILE A 27 11.65 -5.05 6.31
CA ILE A 27 12.14 -4.00 7.19
C ILE A 27 11.93 -2.68 6.47
N PHE A 28 11.10 -1.80 7.03
CA PHE A 28 10.83 -0.48 6.50
C PHE A 28 11.96 0.48 6.87
N PRO A 29 12.60 1.17 5.91
CA PRO A 29 13.71 2.08 6.22
C PRO A 29 13.29 3.33 7.00
N LYS A 30 12.02 3.75 6.90
CA LYS A 30 11.47 4.93 7.59
C LYS A 30 10.33 4.50 8.51
N ARG A 31 10.27 5.09 9.71
CA ARG A 31 9.25 4.74 10.72
C ARG A 31 7.83 5.00 10.24
N HIS A 32 7.60 6.15 9.60
CA HIS A 32 6.28 6.52 9.09
C HIS A 32 5.71 5.50 8.10
N ILE A 33 6.55 4.91 7.24
CA ILE A 33 6.13 3.85 6.30
C ILE A 33 5.65 2.61 7.06
N ALA A 34 6.34 2.24 8.14
CA ALA A 34 5.89 1.16 9.03
C ALA A 34 4.60 1.53 9.78
N GLU A 35 4.36 2.80 10.09
CA GLU A 35 3.12 3.28 10.73
C GLU A 35 1.93 3.17 9.77
N ILE A 36 2.10 3.50 8.49
CA ILE A 36 1.07 3.30 7.45
C ILE A 36 0.75 1.81 7.32
N TYR A 37 1.78 0.98 7.16
CA TYR A 37 1.60 -0.47 7.03
C TYR A 37 0.92 -1.09 8.26
N LYS A 38 1.30 -0.64 9.46
CA LYS A 38 0.65 -1.03 10.71
C LYS A 38 -0.82 -0.64 10.71
N TRP A 39 -1.14 0.61 10.36
CA TRP A 39 -2.52 1.10 10.34
C TRP A 39 -3.39 0.33 9.33
N ASN A 40 -2.83 0.00 8.16
CA ASN A 40 -3.51 -0.83 7.17
C ASN A 40 -3.91 -2.18 7.78
N TYR A 41 -2.95 -2.92 8.35
CA TYR A 41 -3.26 -4.22 8.95
C TYR A 41 -4.25 -4.13 10.12
N GLU A 42 -4.14 -3.10 10.97
CA GLU A 42 -5.07 -2.87 12.08
C GLU A 42 -6.48 -2.48 11.61
N SER A 43 -6.62 -1.95 10.39
CA SER A 43 -7.92 -1.60 9.82
C SER A 43 -8.71 -2.83 9.37
N HIS A 44 -8.04 -3.97 9.17
CA HIS A 44 -8.70 -5.18 8.72
C HIS A 44 -9.58 -5.79 9.81
N PRO A 45 -10.87 -6.06 9.55
CA PRO A 45 -11.78 -6.63 10.55
C PRO A 45 -11.37 -8.02 11.06
N TRP A 46 -10.55 -8.75 10.31
CA TRP A 46 -10.06 -10.09 10.67
C TRP A 46 -8.76 -10.08 11.49
N PHE A 47 -8.12 -8.92 11.66
CA PHE A 47 -6.88 -8.82 12.44
C PHE A 47 -7.19 -8.37 13.86
N HIS A 48 -6.83 -9.19 14.85
CA HIS A 48 -7.22 -8.98 16.26
C HIS A 48 -6.04 -8.86 17.24
N GLU A 49 -4.81 -8.88 16.72
CA GLU A 49 -3.62 -8.80 17.53
C GLU A 49 -3.14 -7.34 17.63
N GLU A 50 -2.46 -7.00 18.72
CA GLU A 50 -1.85 -5.67 18.85
C GLU A 50 -0.54 -5.63 18.04
N LEU A 51 -0.48 -4.72 17.05
CA LEU A 51 0.74 -4.50 16.29
C LEU A 51 1.69 -3.56 17.02
N ILE A 52 2.98 -3.88 16.92
CA ILE A 52 4.09 -3.17 17.54
C ILE A 52 5.13 -2.89 16.45
N ILE A 53 5.67 -1.68 16.45
CA ILE A 53 6.82 -1.33 15.62
C ILE A 53 8.10 -1.61 16.40
N ARG A 54 8.96 -2.48 15.86
CA ARG A 54 10.27 -2.82 16.43
C ARG A 54 11.38 -2.31 15.54
N GLU A 55 12.42 -1.74 16.14
CA GLU A 55 13.65 -1.45 15.41
C GLU A 55 14.38 -2.75 15.05
N ALA A 56 14.96 -2.78 13.86
CA ALA A 56 15.76 -3.89 13.38
C ALA A 56 16.95 -3.37 12.57
N ASP A 57 18.08 -4.07 12.68
CA ASP A 57 19.21 -3.87 11.78
C ASP A 57 18.98 -4.64 10.47
N TYR A 58 19.41 -4.06 9.36
CA TYR A 58 19.41 -4.71 8.04
C TYR A 58 20.61 -4.26 7.21
N GLU A 59 21.05 -5.12 6.30
CA GLU A 59 22.07 -4.77 5.31
C GLU A 59 21.39 -4.16 4.09
N GLY A 60 21.75 -2.93 3.73
CA GLY A 60 21.10 -2.22 2.64
C GLY A 60 21.88 -1.01 2.16
N VAL A 61 21.21 -0.21 1.33
CA VAL A 61 21.70 1.08 0.85
C VAL A 61 20.76 2.15 1.40
N PRO A 62 21.29 3.25 1.96
CA PRO A 62 20.44 4.34 2.43
C PRO A 62 19.54 4.85 1.30
N LEU A 63 18.26 5.05 1.60
CA LEU A 63 17.35 5.68 0.66
C LEU A 63 17.82 7.09 0.33
N SER A 64 17.60 7.50 -0.91
CA SER A 64 17.67 8.90 -1.30
C SER A 64 16.59 9.74 -0.60
N GLU A 65 16.70 11.06 -0.73
CA GLU A 65 15.66 11.96 -0.21
C GLU A 65 14.39 11.85 -1.03
N SER A 66 13.25 11.82 -0.33
CA SER A 66 11.93 11.78 -0.97
C SER A 66 11.68 13.05 -1.79
N ILE A 67 11.06 12.88 -2.96
CA ILE A 67 10.54 14.00 -3.74
C ILE A 67 9.18 14.40 -3.15
N ILE A 68 8.98 15.69 -2.87
CA ILE A 68 7.73 16.22 -2.32
C ILE A 68 7.03 17.10 -3.37
N ILE A 69 5.76 16.81 -3.64
CA ILE A 69 4.91 17.56 -4.58
C ILE A 69 3.64 17.99 -3.87
N ASN A 70 3.38 19.30 -3.81
CA ASN A 70 2.22 19.89 -3.13
C ASN A 70 2.07 19.41 -1.67
N GLY A 71 3.19 19.20 -0.98
CA GLY A 71 3.22 18.73 0.41
C GLY A 71 3.00 17.22 0.59
N ARG A 72 2.96 16.43 -0.48
CA ARG A 72 2.84 14.97 -0.46
C ARG A 72 4.09 14.32 -1.02
N GLU A 73 4.48 13.18 -0.45
CA GLU A 73 5.57 12.36 -1.00
C GLU A 73 5.16 11.75 -2.34
N LEU A 74 6.05 11.86 -3.33
CA LEU A 74 5.98 11.13 -4.59
C LEU A 74 6.73 9.81 -4.44
N ILE A 75 5.99 8.72 -4.46
CA ILE A 75 6.52 7.37 -4.35
C ILE A 75 7.02 6.92 -5.73
N ASP A 76 8.33 6.76 -5.82
CA ASP A 76 9.01 6.12 -6.94
C ASP A 76 9.39 4.67 -6.59
N ARG A 77 10.13 4.02 -7.48
CA ARG A 77 10.57 2.63 -7.29
C ARG A 77 11.46 2.42 -6.06
N GLU A 78 12.27 3.42 -5.69
CA GLU A 78 13.14 3.34 -4.52
C GLU A 78 12.33 3.46 -3.22
N HIS A 79 11.28 4.28 -3.26
CA HIS A 79 10.42 4.58 -2.11
C HIS A 79 9.19 3.67 -1.99
N TYR A 80 9.04 2.68 -2.87
CA TYR A 80 7.90 1.76 -2.87
C TYR A 80 8.16 0.52 -2.00
N PHE A 81 7.37 0.38 -0.92
CA PHE A 81 7.45 -0.74 0.03
C PHE A 81 6.16 -1.59 0.03
N GLY A 82 5.45 -1.62 -1.10
CA GLY A 82 4.17 -2.30 -1.25
C GLY A 82 2.97 -1.36 -1.08
N LEU A 83 1.84 -1.71 -1.69
CA LEU A 83 0.60 -0.92 -1.57
C LEU A 83 0.06 -0.88 -0.15
N ASP A 84 0.32 -1.91 0.66
CA ASP A 84 -0.09 -1.92 2.06
C ASP A 84 0.61 -0.81 2.88
N ALA A 85 1.73 -0.29 2.39
CA ALA A 85 2.47 0.82 2.97
C ALA A 85 2.19 2.17 2.26
N CYS A 86 1.11 2.27 1.48
CA CYS A 86 0.66 3.48 0.80
C CYS A 86 -0.65 4.00 1.38
N GLU A 87 -0.75 5.32 1.58
CA GLU A 87 -2.00 5.97 1.99
C GLU A 87 -2.82 6.42 0.78
N VAL A 88 -4.15 6.39 0.92
CA VAL A 88 -5.04 7.01 -0.07
C VAL A 88 -4.69 8.50 -0.21
N GLY A 89 -4.50 8.94 -1.45
CA GLY A 89 -4.07 10.29 -1.77
C GLY A 89 -2.56 10.46 -1.95
N CYS A 90 -1.75 9.43 -1.70
CA CYS A 90 -0.32 9.48 -2.02
C CYS A 90 -0.11 9.58 -3.54
N TYR A 91 1.00 10.19 -3.94
CA TYR A 91 1.38 10.27 -5.34
C TYR A 91 2.36 9.17 -5.68
N ILE A 92 2.22 8.61 -6.87
CA ILE A 92 3.13 7.62 -7.43
C ILE A 92 3.59 8.04 -8.81
N THR A 93 4.81 7.64 -9.15
CA THR A 93 5.37 7.84 -10.48
C THR A 93 4.68 6.97 -11.53
N GLU A 94 4.57 7.48 -12.76
CA GLU A 94 3.96 6.76 -13.89
C GLU A 94 4.72 5.46 -14.22
N ASP A 95 6.05 5.45 -14.13
CA ASP A 95 6.85 4.25 -14.40
C ASP A 95 6.73 3.18 -13.32
N LEU A 96 6.49 3.55 -12.05
CA LEU A 96 6.11 2.60 -11.01
C LEU A 96 4.70 2.04 -11.27
N LEU A 97 3.74 2.89 -11.63
CA LEU A 97 2.39 2.44 -11.95
C LEU A 97 2.37 1.48 -13.14
N ASP A 98 3.13 1.76 -14.19
CA ASP A 98 3.24 0.91 -15.37
C ASP A 98 3.77 -0.48 -15.01
N GLU A 99 4.70 -0.59 -14.06
CA GLU A 99 5.15 -1.89 -13.53
C GLU A 99 4.04 -2.63 -12.79
N LEU A 100 3.30 -1.93 -11.93
CA LEU A 100 2.18 -2.51 -11.18
C LEU A 100 1.05 -2.99 -12.11
N LEU A 101 0.70 -2.22 -13.13
CA LEU A 101 -0.28 -2.59 -14.16
C LEU A 101 0.24 -3.68 -15.10
N GLY A 102 1.56 -3.82 -15.24
CA GLY A 102 2.21 -4.83 -16.07
C GLY A 102 2.26 -6.23 -15.44
N MET A 103 2.01 -6.36 -14.14
CA MET A 103 2.06 -7.66 -13.44
C MET A 103 0.96 -8.63 -13.89
N LEU A 104 -0.23 -8.11 -14.17
CA LEU A 104 -1.41 -8.87 -14.64
C LEU A 104 -2.23 -7.97 -15.57
N PRO A 105 -3.01 -8.53 -16.52
CA PRO A 105 -3.92 -7.72 -17.33
C PRO A 105 -4.79 -6.81 -16.45
N PRO A 106 -4.74 -5.49 -16.65
CA PRO A 106 -5.39 -4.53 -15.74
C PRO A 106 -6.92 -4.66 -15.78
N ALA A 107 -7.57 -4.45 -14.63
CA ALA A 107 -9.02 -4.50 -14.53
C ALA A 107 -9.69 -3.30 -15.24
N CYS A 108 -9.00 -2.16 -15.26
CA CYS A 108 -9.38 -0.93 -15.95
C CYS A 108 -8.13 -0.14 -16.36
N THR A 109 -8.16 0.53 -17.51
CA THR A 109 -7.05 1.36 -18.00
C THR A 109 -7.60 2.64 -18.62
N ARG A 110 -7.74 3.67 -17.80
CA ARG A 110 -8.13 5.03 -18.21
C ARG A 110 -7.38 6.05 -17.37
N SER A 111 -7.21 7.25 -17.90
CA SER A 111 -6.52 8.33 -17.17
C SER A 111 -7.20 8.71 -15.85
N ASP A 112 -8.53 8.60 -15.77
CA ASP A 112 -9.31 8.89 -14.56
C ASP A 112 -9.48 7.68 -13.64
N CYS A 113 -9.10 6.48 -14.08
CA CYS A 113 -9.25 5.21 -13.37
C CYS A 113 -8.40 4.11 -14.04
N SER A 114 -7.24 3.82 -13.45
CA SER A 114 -6.38 2.69 -13.77
C SER A 114 -6.36 1.72 -12.59
N GLN A 115 -6.56 0.43 -12.85
CA GLN A 115 -6.72 -0.58 -11.81
C GLN A 115 -5.85 -1.80 -12.10
N ILE A 116 -5.12 -2.24 -11.07
CA ILE A 116 -4.34 -3.48 -11.12
C ILE A 116 -5.28 -4.66 -11.37
N GLY A 117 -4.78 -5.71 -12.04
CA GLY A 117 -5.61 -6.83 -12.49
C GLY A 117 -6.20 -7.71 -11.38
N GLU A 118 -5.50 -7.84 -10.25
CA GLU A 118 -5.94 -8.66 -9.12
C GLU A 118 -6.90 -7.89 -8.20
N PRO A 119 -8.04 -8.47 -7.82
CA PRO A 119 -8.86 -7.93 -6.75
C PRO A 119 -8.09 -7.89 -5.43
N VAL A 120 -8.13 -6.75 -4.74
CA VAL A 120 -7.52 -6.59 -3.41
C VAL A 120 -8.45 -7.11 -2.32
N SER A 121 -9.75 -6.84 -2.45
CA SER A 121 -10.76 -7.24 -1.47
C SER A 121 -12.15 -7.27 -2.10
N HIS A 122 -13.19 -7.34 -1.26
CA HIS A 122 -14.59 -7.29 -1.64
C HIS A 122 -15.36 -6.36 -0.70
N ARG A 123 -16.34 -5.64 -1.24
CA ARG A 123 -17.24 -4.77 -0.49
C ARG A 123 -18.68 -4.98 -0.95
N ILE A 124 -19.63 -4.75 -0.06
CA ILE A 124 -21.07 -4.77 -0.38
C ILE A 124 -21.40 -3.43 -1.04
N ALA A 125 -21.77 -3.47 -2.31
CA ALA A 125 -22.19 -2.29 -3.08
C ALA A 125 -23.60 -1.83 -2.68
N GLU A 126 -24.02 -0.63 -3.13
CA GLU A 126 -25.33 -0.05 -2.81
C GLU A 126 -26.52 -0.96 -3.18
N ASN A 127 -26.36 -1.80 -4.21
CA ASN A 127 -27.37 -2.76 -4.64
C ASN A 127 -27.44 -4.02 -3.76
N GLY A 128 -26.68 -4.09 -2.67
CA GLY A 128 -26.62 -5.20 -1.72
C GLY A 128 -25.77 -6.38 -2.16
N PHE A 129 -25.16 -6.32 -3.35
CA PHE A 129 -24.29 -7.40 -3.84
C PHE A 129 -22.84 -7.17 -3.45
N GLU A 130 -22.19 -8.24 -3.02
CA GLU A 130 -20.74 -8.28 -2.88
C GLU A 130 -20.07 -8.13 -4.25
N LYS A 131 -19.09 -7.24 -4.34
CA LYS A 131 -18.29 -7.03 -5.55
C LYS A 131 -16.81 -6.88 -5.19
N PRO A 132 -15.91 -7.34 -6.08
CA PRO A 132 -14.48 -7.15 -5.90
C PRO A 132 -14.09 -5.67 -5.99
N THR A 133 -13.11 -5.28 -5.20
CA THR A 133 -12.43 -3.98 -5.26
C THR A 133 -10.99 -4.16 -5.73
N TYR A 134 -10.43 -3.12 -6.34
CA TYR A 134 -9.12 -3.14 -6.99
C TYR A 134 -8.32 -1.91 -6.55
N ALA A 135 -7.01 -2.08 -6.36
CA ALA A 135 -6.09 -0.97 -6.16
C ALA A 135 -6.20 -0.02 -7.35
N THR A 136 -6.61 1.22 -7.07
CA THR A 136 -7.04 2.17 -8.09
C THR A 136 -6.19 3.43 -8.09
N PHE A 137 -5.88 3.94 -9.28
CA PHE A 137 -5.10 5.14 -9.50
C PHE A 137 -5.81 6.08 -10.47
N LYS A 138 -5.64 7.38 -10.30
CA LYS A 138 -6.06 8.39 -11.28
C LYS A 138 -4.91 9.34 -11.60
N LYS A 139 -4.81 9.75 -12.85
CA LYS A 139 -3.77 10.67 -13.31
C LYS A 139 -4.07 12.07 -12.78
N VAL A 140 -3.08 12.68 -12.13
CA VAL A 140 -3.17 14.06 -11.62
C VAL A 140 -2.60 15.03 -12.63
N GLU A 141 -1.42 14.71 -13.15
CA GLU A 141 -0.74 15.45 -14.21
C GLU A 141 0.23 14.53 -14.97
N ALA A 142 1.06 15.08 -15.86
CA ALA A 142 2.02 14.27 -16.61
C ALA A 142 3.02 13.58 -15.65
N GLY A 143 3.16 12.25 -15.76
CA GLY A 143 4.08 11.47 -14.93
C GLY A 143 3.64 11.20 -13.49
N ILE A 144 2.50 11.74 -13.03
CA ILE A 144 2.08 11.68 -11.63
C ILE A 144 0.65 11.15 -11.52
N TRP A 145 0.49 10.12 -10.70
CA TRP A 145 -0.78 9.45 -10.41
C TRP A 145 -1.07 9.47 -8.92
N GLU A 146 -2.34 9.55 -8.54
CA GLU A 146 -2.80 9.49 -7.14
C GLU A 146 -3.42 8.12 -6.85
N TYR A 147 -2.99 7.49 -5.74
CA TYR A 147 -3.62 6.28 -5.24
C TYR A 147 -4.99 6.61 -4.61
N CYS A 148 -6.05 5.98 -5.13
CA CYS A 148 -7.44 6.23 -4.73
C CYS A 148 -7.96 5.20 -3.71
N GLY A 149 -7.13 4.20 -3.34
CA GLY A 149 -7.55 3.06 -2.52
C GLY A 149 -8.23 1.96 -3.33
N ASP A 150 -8.91 1.07 -2.61
CA ASP A 150 -9.56 -0.11 -3.17
C ASP A 150 -10.97 0.21 -3.66
N CYS A 151 -11.10 0.55 -4.94
CA CYS A 151 -12.36 0.97 -5.54
C CYS A 151 -13.02 -0.17 -6.32
N PHE A 152 -14.34 -0.11 -6.51
CA PHE A 152 -15.01 -1.02 -7.45
C PHE A 152 -14.46 -0.85 -8.87
N ARG A 153 -14.60 -1.90 -9.68
CA ARG A 153 -14.10 -1.89 -11.06
C ARG A 153 -14.66 -0.71 -11.86
N GLY A 154 -13.78 0.12 -12.41
CA GLY A 154 -14.13 1.30 -13.21
C GLY A 154 -14.54 2.54 -12.39
N GLU A 155 -14.50 2.47 -11.07
CA GLU A 155 -14.70 3.60 -10.15
C GLU A 155 -13.35 4.07 -9.60
N ASN A 156 -13.29 5.30 -9.09
CA ASN A 156 -12.08 5.90 -8.51
C ASN A 156 -12.33 6.56 -7.13
N VAL A 157 -13.42 6.14 -6.49
CA VAL A 157 -13.78 6.52 -5.12
C VAL A 157 -14.10 5.24 -4.36
N CYS A 158 -13.44 5.01 -3.23
CA CYS A 158 -13.74 3.87 -2.38
C CYS A 158 -15.16 4.04 -1.80
N SER A 159 -16.03 3.05 -2.03
CA SER A 159 -17.44 3.07 -1.66
C SER A 159 -17.90 1.68 -1.19
N GLY A 160 -19.15 1.57 -0.76
CA GLY A 160 -19.69 0.31 -0.22
C GLY A 160 -19.24 0.01 1.21
N ILE A 161 -19.75 -1.10 1.74
CA ILE A 161 -19.55 -1.53 3.13
C ILE A 161 -18.56 -2.68 3.16
N GLU A 162 -17.63 -2.67 4.12
CA GLU A 162 -16.72 -3.78 4.34
C GLU A 162 -17.47 -5.05 4.68
N LEU A 163 -16.94 -6.19 4.22
CA LEU A 163 -17.50 -7.47 4.61
C LEU A 163 -17.30 -7.67 6.12
N PRO A 164 -18.36 -8.01 6.87
CA PRO A 164 -18.20 -8.50 8.22
C PRO A 164 -17.56 -9.89 8.12
N TYR A 165 -16.24 -9.97 8.29
CA TYR A 165 -15.59 -11.26 8.49
C TYR A 165 -16.09 -11.83 9.82
N LEU A 166 -16.64 -13.06 9.77
CA LEU A 166 -17.15 -13.84 10.91
C LEU A 166 -16.01 -14.57 11.63
#